data_AF-A0A4Q7Y2R6-F1
#
_entry.id   AF-A0A4Q7Y2R6-F1
#
_cell.length_a   1.000
_cell.length_b   1.000
_cell.length_c   1.000
_cell.angle_alpha   90.00
_cell.angle_beta   90.00
_cell.angle_gamma   90.00
#
_symmetry.space_group_name_H-M   'P 1'
#
loop_
_entity.id
_entity.type
_entity.pdbx_description
1 polymer ?
#
loop_
_entity_poly.entity_id
_entity_poly.type
_entity_poly.pdbx_seq_one_letter_code
_entity_poly.pdbx_strand_id
1 'polypeptide(L)'
;MFQFNYKLKVAERVKAKCERHPRYNPERDGRGGIKGGCSTCFSLFDLHQARLSLDAAHRDFLRRALPWTRVRQPRNRSNAPRQNDPPFGSQPL
;
A
#
# COMPACT_ATOMS: atom_id res chain seq x y z
N MET A 1 -14.17 5.53 -28.84
CA MET A 1 -12.95 5.80 -28.06
C MET A 1 -12.99 4.94 -26.81
N PHE A 2 -12.16 3.90 -26.71
CA PHE A 2 -12.18 2.98 -25.56
C PHE A 2 -11.43 3.61 -24.38
N GLN A 3 -12.14 3.83 -23.27
CA GLN A 3 -11.54 4.26 -22.01
C GLN A 3 -11.34 3.00 -21.15
N PHE A 4 -10.09 2.64 -20.90
CA PHE A 4 -9.77 1.54 -19.98
C PHE A 4 -9.90 2.04 -18.54
N ASN A 5 -10.88 1.48 -17.81
CA ASN A 5 -11.10 1.75 -16.39
C ASN A 5 -10.92 0.46 -15.60
N TYR A 6 -9.90 0.42 -14.75
CA TYR A 6 -9.60 -0.74 -13.91
C TYR A 6 -9.37 -0.32 -12.46
N LYS A 7 -10.06 -0.96 -11.53
CA LYS A 7 -9.99 -0.69 -10.10
C LYS A 7 -9.85 -2.00 -9.35
N LEU A 8 -8.62 -2.40 -9.06
CA LEU A 8 -8.32 -3.51 -8.16
C LEU A 8 -7.93 -2.96 -6.78
N LYS A 9 -8.66 -3.40 -5.75
CA LYS A 9 -8.31 -3.15 -4.35
C LYS A 9 -7.87 -4.47 -3.73
N VAL A 10 -6.56 -4.66 -3.54
CA VAL A 10 -6.02 -5.77 -2.74
C VAL A 10 -5.62 -5.18 -1.39
N ALA A 11 -6.37 -5.52 -0.34
CA ALA A 11 -6.14 -5.03 1.04
C ALA A 11 -6.05 -6.20 2.03
N GLU A 12 -5.54 -7.34 1.57
CA GLU A 12 -5.41 -8.54 2.40
C GLU A 12 -4.12 -8.47 3.23
N ARG A 13 -4.22 -8.73 4.54
CA ARG A 13 -3.07 -8.72 5.44
C ARG A 13 -2.67 -10.15 5.78
N VAL A 14 -1.67 -10.67 5.07
CA VAL A 14 -1.12 -11.99 5.35
C VAL A 14 -0.11 -11.92 6.49
N LYS A 15 -0.37 -12.68 7.57
CA LYS A 15 0.60 -12.96 8.64
C LYS A 15 0.87 -14.45 8.66
N ALA A 16 2.00 -14.86 8.08
CA ALA A 16 2.39 -16.26 8.00
C ALA A 16 3.84 -16.44 8.45
N LYS A 17 4.14 -17.60 9.01
CA LYS A 17 5.48 -18.03 9.44
C LYS A 17 5.67 -19.49 9.09
N CYS A 18 6.90 -19.90 8.81
CA CYS A 18 7.23 -21.31 8.70
C CYS A 18 7.49 -21.89 10.10
N GLU A 19 6.80 -22.96 10.46
CA GLU A 19 7.00 -23.64 11.75
C GLU A 19 8.41 -24.26 11.86
N ARG A 20 8.92 -24.81 10.76
CA ARG A 20 10.28 -25.39 10.70
C ARG A 20 11.37 -24.33 10.74
N HIS A 21 11.09 -23.14 10.21
CA HIS A 21 12.04 -22.04 10.09
C HIS A 21 11.43 -20.73 10.60
N PRO A 22 11.23 -20.58 11.93
CA PRO A 22 10.56 -19.42 12.49
C PRO A 22 11.35 -18.12 12.34
N ARG A 23 12.65 -18.20 12.02
CA ARG A 23 13.55 -17.07 11.81
C ARG A 23 13.67 -16.65 10.34
N TYR A 24 13.15 -17.43 9.40
CA TYR A 24 13.23 -17.11 7.98
C TYR A 24 12.34 -15.90 7.67
N ASN A 25 12.94 -14.87 7.09
CA ASN A 25 12.24 -13.67 6.63
C ASN A 25 12.47 -13.50 5.11
N PRO A 26 11.42 -13.67 4.27
CA PRO A 26 11.56 -13.58 2.82
C PRO A 26 12.04 -12.20 2.32
N GLU A 27 11.79 -11.13 3.07
CA GLU A 27 12.19 -9.76 2.72
C GLU A 27 13.67 -9.48 3.01
N ARG A 28 14.25 -10.14 4.03
CA ARG A 28 15.66 -9.97 4.41
C ARG A 28 16.57 -11.04 3.84
N ASP A 29 16.15 -12.30 3.92
CA ASP A 29 16.98 -13.46 3.58
C ASP A 29 16.83 -13.86 2.10
N GLY A 30 15.75 -13.41 1.45
CA GLY A 30 15.44 -13.74 0.06
C GLY A 30 15.36 -15.24 -0.20
N ARG A 31 15.60 -15.63 -1.46
CA ARG A 31 15.57 -17.04 -1.87
C ARG A 31 16.75 -17.84 -1.29
N GLY A 32 17.91 -17.21 -1.09
CA GLY A 32 19.13 -17.86 -0.59
C GLY A 32 19.05 -18.29 0.88
N GLY A 33 18.18 -17.66 1.67
CA GLY A 33 17.96 -18.03 3.07
C GLY A 33 17.11 -19.29 3.29
N ILE A 34 16.57 -19.89 2.23
CA ILE A 34 15.69 -21.06 2.33
C ILE A 34 16.54 -22.29 2.67
N LYS A 35 16.34 -22.83 3.87
CA LYS A 35 17.05 -24.01 4.36
C LYS A 35 16.35 -25.30 3.91
N GLY A 36 17.15 -26.23 3.38
CA GLY A 36 16.72 -27.59 3.07
C GLY A 36 15.56 -27.68 2.08
N GLY A 37 15.38 -26.69 1.21
CA GLY A 37 14.31 -26.70 0.20
C GLY A 37 12.90 -26.67 0.78
N CYS A 38 12.68 -26.02 1.93
CA CYS A 38 11.39 -25.98 2.59
C CYS A 38 10.29 -25.34 1.73
N SER A 39 9.25 -26.11 1.39
CA SER A 39 8.11 -25.67 0.58
C SER A 39 7.40 -24.45 1.17
N THR A 40 7.18 -24.41 2.48
CA THR A 40 6.55 -23.27 3.15
C THR A 40 7.38 -21.99 3.02
N CYS A 41 8.71 -22.10 3.15
CA CYS A 41 9.61 -20.95 2.95
C CYS A 41 9.58 -20.46 1.50
N PHE A 42 9.50 -21.37 0.53
CA PHE A 42 9.30 -21.00 -0.88
C PHE A 42 7.98 -20.27 -1.08
N SER A 43 6.86 -20.79 -0.57
CA SER A 43 5.55 -20.12 -0.72
C SER A 43 5.54 -18.72 -0.09
N LEU A 44 6.19 -18.54 1.06
CA LEU A 44 6.35 -17.23 1.69
C LEU A 44 7.17 -16.26 0.81
N PHE A 45 8.25 -16.77 0.22
CA PHE A 45 9.10 -16.01 -0.69
C PHE A 45 8.35 -15.64 -1.98
N ASP A 46 7.64 -16.59 -2.59
CA ASP A 46 6.90 -16.37 -3.84
C ASP A 46 5.80 -15.33 -3.66
N LEU A 47 5.08 -15.37 -2.53
CA LEU A 47 4.09 -14.35 -2.19
C LEU A 47 4.73 -12.96 -2.05
N HIS A 48 5.89 -12.88 -1.40
CA HIS A 48 6.64 -11.64 -1.27
C HIS A 48 7.08 -11.11 -2.64
N GLN A 49 7.61 -11.98 -3.50
CA GLN A 49 8.05 -11.64 -4.85
C GLN A 49 6.88 -11.16 -5.73
N ALA A 50 5.72 -11.81 -5.63
CA ALA A 50 4.52 -11.41 -6.35
C ALA A 50 4.06 -10.00 -5.95
N ARG A 51 4.10 -9.67 -4.65
CA ARG A 51 3.80 -8.33 -4.15
C ARG A 51 4.75 -7.28 -4.74
N LEU A 52 6.06 -7.53 -4.71
CA LEU A 52 7.06 -6.61 -5.28
C LEU A 52 6.84 -6.40 -6.78
N SER A 53 6.51 -7.47 -7.50
CA SER A 53 6.26 -7.43 -8.95
C SER A 53 5.00 -6.61 -9.27
N LEU A 54 3.94 -6.77 -8.48
CA LEU A 54 2.72 -5.95 -8.58
C LEU A 54 3.03 -4.46 -8.33
N ASP A 55 3.76 -4.15 -7.25
CA ASP A 55 4.12 -2.78 -6.91
C ASP A 55 4.99 -2.13 -8.00
N ALA A 56 5.93 -2.87 -8.57
CA ALA A 56 6.76 -2.40 -9.68
C ALA A 56 5.93 -2.14 -10.94
N ALA A 57 5.08 -3.09 -11.35
CA ALA A 57 4.20 -2.94 -12.50
C ALA A 57 3.26 -1.75 -12.35
N HIS A 58 2.71 -1.54 -11.14
CA HIS A 58 1.85 -0.40 -10.85
C HIS A 58 2.60 0.93 -10.93
N ARG A 59 3.82 1.03 -10.37
CA ARG A 59 4.65 2.24 -10.46
C ARG A 59 5.02 2.56 -11.92
N ASP A 60 5.39 1.55 -12.70
CA ASP A 60 5.74 1.73 -14.11
C ASP A 60 4.53 2.13 -14.95
N PHE A 61 3.36 1.56 -14.66
CA PHE A 61 2.11 2.00 -15.27
C PHE A 61 1.86 3.48 -14.97
N LEU A 62 1.90 3.91 -13.71
CA LEU A 62 1.68 5.32 -13.35
C LEU A 62 2.69 6.25 -14.02
N ARG A 63 3.97 5.86 -14.08
CA ARG A 63 5.01 6.64 -14.78
C ARG A 63 4.65 6.87 -16.24
N ARG A 64 4.22 5.81 -16.96
CA ARG A 64 3.84 5.90 -18.38
C ARG A 64 2.50 6.59 -18.60
N ALA A 65 1.61 6.45 -17.64
CA ALA A 65 0.23 6.92 -17.72
C ALA A 65 0.06 8.38 -17.29
N LEU A 66 1.05 8.99 -16.63
CA LEU A 66 1.05 10.40 -16.23
C LEU A 66 0.56 11.39 -17.32
N PRO A 67 0.95 11.28 -18.60
CA PRO A 67 0.54 12.25 -19.63
C PRO A 67 -0.95 12.17 -20.00
N TRP A 68 -1.62 11.06 -19.69
CA TRP A 68 -2.98 10.76 -20.15
C TRP A 68 -3.89 10.18 -19.05
N THR A 69 -3.46 10.20 -17.79
CA THR A 69 -4.29 9.83 -16.64
C THR A 69 -4.44 10.99 -15.66
N ARG A 70 -5.68 11.23 -15.23
CA ARG A 70 -5.94 12.08 -14.07
C ARG A 70 -5.84 11.21 -12.82
N VAL A 71 -4.65 11.11 -12.24
CA VAL A 71 -4.52 10.58 -10.88
C VAL A 71 -5.25 11.54 -9.96
N ARG A 72 -6.46 11.19 -9.51
CA ARG A 72 -7.14 11.96 -8.46
C ARG A 72 -6.24 11.91 -7.24
N GLN A 73 -5.59 13.04 -6.91
CA GLN A 73 -4.98 13.19 -5.60
C GLN A 73 -6.05 12.87 -4.57
N PRO A 74 -5.80 11.94 -3.62
CA PRO A 74 -6.70 11.75 -2.51
C PRO A 74 -6.89 13.12 -1.87
N ARG A 75 -8.13 13.61 -1.88
CA ARG A 75 -8.49 14.90 -1.29
C ARG A 75 -8.07 14.81 0.16
N ASN A 76 -6.95 15.45 0.49
CA ASN A 76 -6.47 15.53 1.86
C ASN A 76 -7.60 16.18 2.62
N ARG A 77 -8.30 15.39 3.45
CA ARG A 77 -9.40 15.88 4.28
C ARG A 77 -8.74 16.55 5.47
N SER A 78 -7.92 17.56 5.18
CA SER A 78 -7.28 18.42 6.16
C SER A 78 -8.40 19.13 6.90
N ASN A 79 -8.45 18.91 8.21
CA ASN A 79 -9.20 19.64 9.22
C ASN A 79 -9.88 20.91 8.69
N ALA A 80 -11.20 20.89 8.58
CA ALA A 80 -11.95 22.14 8.62
C ALA A 80 -11.72 22.73 10.03
N PRO A 81 -11.23 23.98 10.17
CA PRO A 81 -11.22 24.63 11.46
C PRO A 81 -12.68 24.76 11.91
N ARG A 82 -12.99 24.28 13.13
CA ARG A 82 -14.25 24.59 13.80
C ARG A 82 -14.27 26.09 14.04
N GLN A 83 -15.05 26.80 13.24
CA GLN A 83 -15.32 28.21 13.44
C GLN A 83 -16.60 28.34 14.26
N ASN A 84 -16.49 29.08 15.37
CA ASN A 84 -17.52 29.86 16.10
C ASN A 84 -17.55 29.56 17.60
N ASP A 85 -16.58 30.12 18.33
CA ASP A 85 -16.83 30.60 19.69
C ASP A 85 -17.59 31.94 19.61
N PRO A 86 -18.58 32.21 20.49
CA PRO A 86 -19.39 33.42 20.45
C PRO A 86 -18.58 34.67 20.88
N PRO A 87 -18.89 35.86 20.34
CA PRO A 87 -18.18 37.08 20.70
C PRO A 87 -18.49 37.47 22.15
N PHE A 88 -17.42 37.59 22.94
CA PHE A 88 -17.42 38.28 24.21
C PHE A 88 -18.02 39.68 24.08
N GLY A 89 -18.87 40.03 25.05
CA GLY A 89 -19.63 41.27 25.08
C GLY A 89 -18.78 42.54 25.06
N SER A 90 -19.42 43.61 24.57
CA SER A 90 -18.97 44.99 24.73
C SER A 90 -20.22 45.88 24.81
N GLN A 91 -20.54 46.30 26.05
CA GLN A 91 -21.11 47.57 26.58
C GLN A 91 -21.99 48.50 25.71
N PRO A 92 -22.96 49.28 26.27
CA PRO A 92 -22.69 50.46 27.14
C PRO A 92 -23.77 50.67 28.25
N LEU A 93 -23.72 51.60 29.23
CA LEU A 93 -23.29 53.00 29.37
C LEU A 93 -22.73 53.26 30.78
#